data_AF-A0A812K9L4-F1
#
_entry.id   AF-A0A812K9L4-F1
#
_cell.length_a   1.000
_cell.length_b   1.000
_cell.length_c   1.000
_cell.angle_alpha   90.00
_cell.angle_beta   90.00
_cell.angle_gamma   90.00
#
_symmetry.space_group_name_H-M   'P 1'
#
loop_
_entity.id
_entity.type
_entity.pdbx_description
1 polymer ?
#
loop_
_entity_poly.entity_id
_entity_poly.type
_entity_poly.pdbx_seq_one_letter_code
_entity_poly.pdbx_strand_id
1 'polypeptide(L)'
;MRSRRRSDRQRTSHISRQLMWLACALALLKYSGCAYTSGVARRGLLLNLGLLLPLPARAAFPNALPEVAKYPDKRSPGNKPDDLGLQPRTLNRFGDKSDGPVLKGCGYGPNCFSTTGDPEDPQITTLLQPWKIPDGASVADASAQLEEIVKTYPPGQQKVDGGGFQIVKAGSDGYLYAQFESLKKGKIDDTEFAINQDKNCC
;
A
#
# COMPACT_ATOMS: atom_id res chain seq x y z
N MET A 1 -21.75 -21.17 -44.34
CA MET A 1 -20.46 -21.02 -45.05
C MET A 1 -19.75 -19.80 -44.49
N ARG A 2 -18.50 -19.94 -44.01
CA ARG A 2 -17.60 -18.90 -43.43
C ARG A 2 -18.10 -18.35 -42.08
N SER A 3 -17.37 -18.36 -40.96
CA SER A 3 -15.96 -18.03 -40.75
C SER A 3 -15.48 -18.64 -39.42
N ARG A 4 -14.77 -19.76 -39.48
CA ARG A 4 -13.85 -20.24 -38.44
C ARG A 4 -12.46 -20.14 -39.05
N ARG A 5 -11.57 -19.32 -38.49
CA ARG A 5 -10.09 -19.36 -38.59
C ARG A 5 -9.52 -17.98 -38.26
N ARG A 6 -9.06 -17.78 -37.03
CA ARG A 6 -7.99 -16.84 -36.65
C ARG A 6 -7.75 -16.97 -35.15
N SER A 7 -7.07 -18.04 -34.75
CA SER A 7 -6.54 -18.19 -33.38
C SER A 7 -5.41 -19.20 -33.43
N ASP A 8 -4.25 -18.85 -34.02
CA ASP A 8 -3.05 -19.69 -33.96
C ASP A 8 -1.74 -19.02 -34.42
N ARG A 9 -1.59 -17.70 -34.22
CA ARG A 9 -0.40 -17.00 -34.76
C ARG A 9 0.20 -15.95 -33.82
N GLN A 10 0.40 -16.31 -32.55
CA GLN A 10 1.09 -15.42 -31.61
C GLN A 10 1.89 -16.14 -30.51
N ARG A 11 2.43 -17.34 -30.81
CA ARG A 11 3.13 -18.18 -29.82
C ARG A 11 4.50 -18.65 -30.28
N THR A 12 5.29 -17.82 -30.96
CA THR A 12 6.66 -18.16 -31.38
C THR A 12 7.55 -16.92 -31.59
N SER A 13 7.90 -16.18 -30.54
CA SER A 13 8.95 -15.13 -30.69
C SER A 13 9.87 -14.87 -29.49
N HIS A 14 9.68 -15.54 -28.34
CA HIS A 14 10.49 -15.23 -27.15
C HIS A 14 11.61 -16.22 -26.81
N ILE A 15 11.76 -17.34 -27.56
CA ILE A 15 12.78 -18.36 -27.25
C ILE A 15 14.14 -18.05 -27.88
N SER A 16 14.22 -17.15 -28.87
CA SER A 16 15.45 -16.99 -29.66
C SER A 16 16.45 -15.93 -29.18
N ARG A 17 16.19 -15.22 -28.07
CA ARG A 17 17.08 -14.14 -27.57
C ARG A 17 17.95 -14.51 -26.37
N GLN A 18 17.74 -15.66 -25.74
CA GLN A 18 18.50 -16.07 -24.55
C GLN A 18 19.74 -16.95 -24.83
N LEU A 19 19.92 -17.44 -26.06
CA LEU A 19 21.08 -18.30 -26.41
C LEU A 19 22.28 -17.54 -27.01
N MET A 20 22.18 -16.24 -27.24
CA MET A 20 23.24 -15.47 -27.92
C MET A 20 24.18 -14.70 -26.97
N TRP A 21 23.92 -14.73 -25.65
CA TRP A 21 24.78 -14.07 -24.64
C TRP A 21 25.71 -15.03 -23.89
N LEU A 22 25.57 -16.35 -24.06
CA LEU A 22 26.40 -17.36 -23.38
C LEU A 22 27.69 -17.73 -24.13
N ALA A 23 27.89 -17.24 -25.37
CA ALA A 23 29.08 -17.56 -26.16
C ALA A 23 30.22 -16.53 -26.06
N CYS A 24 30.02 -15.37 -25.43
CA CYS A 24 31.05 -14.31 -25.38
C CYS A 24 31.90 -14.32 -24.09
N ALA A 25 31.59 -15.17 -23.10
CA ALA A 25 32.29 -15.18 -21.81
C ALA A 25 33.47 -16.17 -21.70
N LEU A 26 33.78 -16.94 -22.75
CA LEU A 26 34.79 -18.02 -22.69
C LEU A 26 36.11 -17.74 -23.41
N ALA A 27 36.40 -16.48 -23.79
CA ALA A 27 37.60 -16.15 -24.59
C ALA A 27 38.62 -15.23 -23.87
N LEU A 28 38.70 -15.21 -22.54
CA LEU A 28 39.66 -14.38 -21.79
C LEU A 28 40.50 -15.11 -20.71
N LEU A 29 40.69 -16.44 -20.84
CA LEU A 29 41.45 -17.25 -19.88
C LEU A 29 42.68 -17.94 -20.51
N LYS A 30 43.42 -17.25 -21.38
CA LYS A 30 44.64 -17.81 -22.02
C LYS A 30 45.86 -16.89 -22.10
N TYR A 31 46.05 -15.99 -21.13
CA TYR A 31 47.34 -15.31 -20.98
C TYR A 31 47.74 -15.21 -19.49
N SER A 32 48.29 -16.30 -18.97
CA SER A 32 49.08 -16.28 -17.72
C SER A 32 50.54 -16.54 -18.09
N GLY A 33 51.24 -15.45 -18.40
CA GLY A 33 52.70 -15.42 -18.55
C GLY A 33 53.36 -15.03 -17.22
N CYS A 34 54.43 -15.75 -16.87
CA CYS A 34 55.27 -15.55 -15.70
C CYS A 34 55.77 -14.11 -15.55
N ALA A 35 55.65 -13.55 -14.34
CA ALA A 35 56.49 -12.44 -13.92
C ALA A 35 56.84 -12.57 -12.43
N TYR A 36 58.10 -12.25 -12.17
CA TYR A 36 58.92 -12.50 -10.99
C TYR A 36 58.71 -11.42 -9.91
N THR A 37 58.83 -11.84 -8.65
CA THR A 37 59.31 -11.12 -7.44
C THR A 37 59.01 -9.63 -7.26
N SER A 38 58.35 -9.29 -6.15
CA SER A 38 58.87 -8.51 -5.01
C SER A 38 57.69 -7.91 -4.22
N GLY A 39 57.93 -7.61 -2.94
CA GLY A 39 56.90 -7.41 -1.94
C GLY A 39 55.95 -6.22 -2.14
N VAL A 40 54.99 -6.16 -1.21
CA VAL A 40 53.96 -5.13 -0.99
C VAL A 40 52.59 -5.42 -1.66
N ALA A 41 51.56 -5.29 -0.83
CA ALA A 41 50.12 -5.31 -1.11
C ALA A 41 49.45 -6.67 -1.35
N ARG A 42 49.21 -7.41 -0.26
CA ARG A 42 48.07 -8.34 -0.17
C ARG A 42 46.76 -7.54 -0.22
N ARG A 43 46.30 -7.18 -1.41
CA ARG A 43 44.90 -6.78 -1.64
C ARG A 43 44.18 -7.97 -2.26
N GLY A 44 43.53 -8.75 -1.41
CA GLY A 44 42.70 -9.87 -1.82
C GLY A 44 41.58 -9.38 -2.71
N LEU A 45 41.58 -9.81 -3.97
CA LEU A 45 40.50 -9.60 -4.91
C LEU A 45 39.36 -10.58 -4.55
N LEU A 46 38.46 -10.16 -3.66
CA LEU A 46 37.23 -10.90 -3.39
C LEU A 46 36.28 -10.68 -4.57
N LEU A 47 36.23 -11.66 -5.46
CA LEU A 47 35.21 -11.81 -6.50
C LEU A 47 33.84 -11.95 -5.84
N ASN A 48 33.09 -10.84 -5.79
CA ASN A 48 31.68 -10.80 -5.46
C ASN A 48 30.88 -11.47 -6.59
N LEU A 49 30.77 -12.79 -6.57
CA LEU A 49 29.69 -13.49 -7.25
C LEU A 49 28.38 -13.16 -6.53
N GLY A 50 27.83 -11.98 -6.83
CA GLY A 50 26.50 -11.60 -6.40
C GLY A 50 25.47 -12.51 -7.07
N LEU A 51 25.01 -13.53 -6.34
CA LEU A 51 23.86 -14.32 -6.72
C LEU A 51 22.67 -13.37 -6.92
N LEU A 52 22.26 -13.19 -8.19
CA LEU A 52 20.98 -12.60 -8.58
C LEU A 52 19.86 -13.58 -8.22
N LEU A 53 19.62 -13.80 -6.93
CA LEU A 53 18.39 -14.43 -6.49
C LEU A 53 17.25 -13.41 -6.68
N PRO A 54 16.14 -13.80 -7.32
CA PRO A 54 14.98 -12.93 -7.40
C PRO A 54 14.54 -12.59 -5.98
N LEU A 55 14.64 -11.30 -5.63
CA LEU A 55 14.17 -10.83 -4.34
C LEU A 55 12.68 -11.18 -4.24
N PRO A 56 12.25 -11.92 -3.20
CA PRO A 56 10.83 -12.21 -3.03
C PRO A 56 10.08 -10.89 -2.95
N ALA A 57 8.90 -10.84 -3.58
CA ALA A 57 8.05 -9.65 -3.50
C ALA A 57 7.83 -9.31 -2.03
N ARG A 58 8.42 -8.19 -1.61
CA ARG A 58 8.38 -7.74 -0.23
C ARG A 58 7.00 -7.19 0.04
N ALA A 59 6.37 -7.71 1.09
CA ALA A 59 5.13 -7.14 1.59
C ALA A 59 5.34 -5.66 1.98
N ALA A 60 4.29 -4.84 1.90
CA ALA A 60 4.39 -3.43 2.27
C ALA A 60 4.62 -3.26 3.78
N PHE A 61 4.03 -4.14 4.60
CA PHE A 61 4.04 -4.02 6.05
C PHE A 61 4.58 -5.28 6.76
N PRO A 62 5.17 -5.15 7.97
CA PRO A 62 5.76 -6.28 8.69
C PRO A 62 4.76 -7.35 9.13
N ASN A 63 3.51 -6.97 9.37
CA ASN A 63 2.43 -7.87 9.79
C ASN A 63 1.69 -8.52 8.61
N ALA A 64 2.22 -8.43 7.39
CA ALA A 64 1.61 -9.04 6.22
C ALA A 64 1.51 -10.57 6.32
N LEU A 65 0.45 -11.13 5.74
CA LEU A 65 0.27 -12.57 5.66
C LEU A 65 1.23 -13.20 4.65
N PRO A 66 1.71 -14.44 4.87
CA PRO A 66 2.60 -15.13 3.95
C PRO A 66 1.96 -15.35 2.56
N GLU A 67 0.63 -15.36 2.47
CA GLU A 67 -0.14 -15.42 1.22
C GLU A 67 0.22 -14.30 0.24
N VAL A 68 0.71 -13.15 0.71
CA VAL A 68 1.15 -12.03 -0.13
C VAL A 68 2.17 -12.47 -1.17
N ALA A 69 3.07 -13.39 -0.81
CA ALA A 69 4.11 -13.91 -1.69
C ALA A 69 3.55 -14.66 -2.92
N LYS A 70 2.25 -15.03 -2.92
CA LYS A 70 1.57 -15.70 -4.04
C LYS A 70 1.13 -14.74 -5.14
N TYR A 71 1.21 -13.42 -4.91
CA TYR A 71 0.69 -12.40 -5.83
C TYR A 71 1.73 -11.35 -6.29
N PRO A 72 3.00 -11.69 -6.57
CA PRO A 72 4.04 -10.69 -6.86
C PRO A 72 3.73 -9.82 -8.08
N ASP A 73 3.29 -10.44 -9.19
CA ASP A 73 3.11 -9.77 -10.48
C ASP A 73 1.84 -8.90 -10.59
N LYS A 74 0.99 -8.94 -9.56
CA LYS A 74 -0.32 -8.25 -9.56
C LYS A 74 -0.34 -7.03 -8.64
N ARG A 75 0.80 -6.71 -8.02
CA ARG A 75 0.94 -5.62 -7.07
C ARG A 75 1.25 -4.33 -7.82
N SER A 76 0.39 -3.34 -7.64
CA SER A 76 0.58 -1.99 -8.16
C SER A 76 0.14 -1.04 -7.05
N PRO A 77 1.07 -0.32 -6.39
CA PRO A 77 0.70 0.72 -5.45
C PRO A 77 -0.29 1.70 -6.09
N GLY A 78 -1.29 2.15 -5.34
CA GLY A 78 -2.18 3.21 -5.77
C GLY A 78 -1.46 4.57 -5.78
N ASN A 79 -2.13 5.60 -6.28
CA ASN A 79 -1.69 6.97 -6.02
C ASN A 79 -1.98 7.28 -4.56
N LYS A 80 -1.02 7.87 -3.86
CA LYS A 80 -1.24 8.37 -2.51
C LYS A 80 -2.06 9.66 -2.60
N PRO A 81 -3.07 9.87 -1.74
CA PRO A 81 -3.74 11.15 -1.60
C PRO A 81 -2.77 12.19 -1.02
N ASP A 82 -2.78 13.38 -1.61
CA ASP A 82 -1.89 14.48 -1.22
C ASP A 82 -2.47 15.37 -0.12
N ASP A 83 -3.80 15.30 0.11
CA ASP A 83 -4.51 16.19 1.02
C ASP A 83 -5.40 15.44 2.02
N LEU A 84 -4.75 14.75 2.95
CA LEU A 84 -5.39 14.06 4.08
C LEU A 84 -5.60 15.02 5.28
N GLY A 85 -6.43 14.61 6.24
CA GLY A 85 -6.59 15.25 7.53
C GLY A 85 -7.95 15.89 7.78
N LEU A 86 -7.96 16.88 8.66
CA LEU A 86 -9.17 17.57 9.11
C LEU A 86 -9.44 18.84 8.28
N GLN A 87 -10.72 19.18 8.15
CA GLN A 87 -11.21 20.44 7.59
C GLN A 87 -12.47 20.91 8.33
N PRO A 88 -12.81 22.22 8.29
CA PRO A 88 -14.13 22.68 8.73
C PRO A 88 -15.24 21.98 7.93
N ARG A 89 -16.28 21.46 8.58
CA ARG A 89 -17.40 20.82 7.87
C ARG A 89 -18.17 21.85 7.08
N THR A 90 -18.50 21.53 5.84
CA THR A 90 -19.55 22.22 5.10
C THR A 90 -20.87 21.51 5.40
N LEU A 91 -21.83 22.20 6.01
CA LEU A 91 -23.12 21.66 6.43
C LEU A 91 -24.10 21.47 5.28
N ASN A 92 -23.94 22.22 4.19
CA ASN A 92 -24.83 22.17 3.04
C ASN A 92 -24.15 22.71 1.78
N ARG A 93 -24.81 22.51 0.63
CA ARG A 93 -24.37 23.06 -0.67
C ARG A 93 -24.23 24.59 -0.73
N PHE A 94 -24.74 25.33 0.28
CA PHE A 94 -24.69 26.79 0.33
C PHE A 94 -23.41 27.31 1.02
N GLY A 95 -22.59 26.42 1.56
CA GLY A 95 -21.29 26.77 2.13
C GLY A 95 -21.32 27.07 3.63
N ASP A 96 -22.44 26.81 4.31
CA ASP A 96 -22.53 26.95 5.77
C ASP A 96 -21.53 26.02 6.44
N LYS A 97 -20.88 26.48 7.51
CA LYS A 97 -19.84 25.72 8.21
C LYS A 97 -20.33 25.26 9.58
N SER A 98 -19.91 24.07 10.02
CA SER A 98 -20.16 23.62 11.39
C SER A 98 -19.15 24.16 12.38
N ASP A 99 -19.47 24.01 13.67
CA ASP A 99 -18.63 24.43 14.79
C ASP A 99 -17.38 23.53 15.01
N GLY A 100 -17.36 22.32 14.45
CA GLY A 100 -16.27 21.36 14.60
C GLY A 100 -15.52 20.98 13.30
N PRO A 101 -14.26 20.53 13.39
CA PRO A 101 -13.56 19.92 12.27
C PRO A 101 -14.09 18.50 11.97
N VAL A 102 -14.11 18.15 10.69
CA VAL A 102 -14.43 16.81 10.16
C VAL A 102 -13.29 16.30 9.29
N LEU A 103 -13.33 15.02 8.91
CA LEU A 103 -12.39 14.48 7.94
C LEU A 103 -12.57 15.16 6.59
N LYS A 104 -11.46 15.36 5.87
CA LYS A 104 -11.52 15.74 4.47
C LYS A 104 -12.24 14.64 3.69
N GLY A 105 -13.14 15.06 2.81
CA GLY A 105 -13.82 14.11 1.93
C GLY A 105 -12.81 13.47 1.00
N CYS A 106 -12.82 12.14 0.90
CA CYS A 106 -12.16 11.47 -0.20
C CYS A 106 -12.97 11.74 -1.49
N GLY A 107 -12.29 11.81 -2.65
CA GLY A 107 -12.95 12.14 -3.91
C GLY A 107 -14.02 11.12 -4.34
N TYR A 108 -14.70 11.37 -5.47
CA TYR A 108 -15.83 10.57 -5.99
C TYR A 108 -15.49 9.15 -6.49
N GLY A 109 -14.42 8.53 -5.99
CA GLY A 109 -14.05 7.16 -6.33
C GLY A 109 -14.96 6.14 -5.65
N PRO A 110 -15.25 4.98 -6.28
CA PRO A 110 -16.15 3.97 -5.71
C PRO A 110 -15.61 3.28 -4.44
N ASN A 111 -14.34 3.52 -4.09
CA ASN A 111 -13.68 2.95 -2.91
C ASN A 111 -13.49 3.99 -1.78
N CYS A 112 -14.03 5.20 -1.94
CA CYS A 112 -14.00 6.24 -0.92
C CYS A 112 -15.21 6.07 -0.01
N PHE A 113 -15.01 5.65 1.23
CA PHE A 113 -16.06 5.58 2.25
C PHE A 113 -15.76 6.62 3.33
N SER A 114 -16.79 7.34 3.76
CA SER A 114 -16.61 8.42 4.73
C SER A 114 -17.83 8.56 5.60
N THR A 115 -17.63 8.97 6.84
CA THR A 115 -18.68 9.46 7.74
C THR A 115 -18.98 10.94 7.53
N THR A 116 -18.12 11.62 6.76
CA THR A 116 -18.25 13.03 6.41
C THR A 116 -18.86 13.16 5.02
N GLY A 117 -20.01 13.81 4.93
CA GLY A 117 -20.70 14.09 3.69
C GLY A 117 -22.07 14.72 3.94
N ASP A 118 -22.64 15.31 2.89
CA ASP A 118 -24.03 15.74 2.90
C ASP A 118 -24.92 14.53 2.52
N PRO A 119 -25.78 14.04 3.44
CA PRO A 119 -26.66 12.90 3.13
C PRO A 119 -27.69 13.22 2.02
N GLU A 120 -27.92 14.50 1.72
CA GLU A 120 -28.81 14.93 0.64
C GLU A 120 -28.10 14.99 -0.73
N ASP A 121 -26.76 14.85 -0.77
CA ASP A 121 -26.01 14.85 -2.02
C ASP A 121 -26.12 13.48 -2.72
N PRO A 122 -26.81 13.37 -3.88
CA PRO A 122 -26.98 12.10 -4.58
C PRO A 122 -25.67 11.53 -5.14
N GLN A 123 -24.59 12.32 -5.17
CA GLN A 123 -23.27 11.83 -5.59
C GLN A 123 -22.58 11.02 -4.50
N ILE A 124 -22.99 11.16 -3.24
CA ILE A 124 -22.41 10.45 -2.10
C ILE A 124 -23.15 9.13 -1.89
N THR A 125 -22.59 8.05 -2.43
CA THR A 125 -23.16 6.68 -2.33
C THR A 125 -22.49 5.82 -1.25
N THR A 126 -21.50 6.36 -0.57
CA THR A 126 -20.57 5.64 0.32
C THR A 126 -20.53 6.22 1.74
N LEU A 127 -21.58 6.96 2.11
CA LEU A 127 -21.72 7.56 3.43
C LEU A 127 -21.91 6.48 4.50
N LEU A 128 -21.03 6.49 5.51
CA LEU A 128 -21.10 5.63 6.68
C LEU A 128 -21.73 6.36 7.85
N GLN A 129 -22.36 5.63 8.76
CA GLN A 129 -22.82 6.18 10.03
C GLN A 129 -21.63 6.41 10.96
N PRO A 130 -21.48 7.60 11.57
CA PRO A 130 -20.47 7.84 12.59
C PRO A 130 -20.66 6.93 13.80
N TRP A 131 -19.55 6.44 14.33
CA TRP A 131 -19.54 5.77 15.62
C TRP A 131 -19.62 6.80 16.75
N LYS A 132 -20.37 6.46 17.81
CA LYS A 132 -20.51 7.30 18.99
C LYS A 132 -19.57 6.82 20.09
N ILE A 133 -18.82 7.76 20.66
CA ILE A 133 -18.03 7.53 21.86
C ILE A 133 -18.97 7.08 22.99
N PRO A 134 -18.63 6.03 23.77
CA PRO A 134 -19.41 5.62 24.93
C PRO A 134 -19.61 6.76 25.93
N ASP A 135 -20.77 6.78 26.59
CA ASP A 135 -21.09 7.82 27.58
C ASP A 135 -20.04 7.88 28.68
N GLY A 136 -19.57 9.09 28.97
CA GLY A 136 -18.59 9.36 30.04
C GLY A 136 -17.12 9.18 29.65
N ALA A 137 -16.80 8.66 28.46
CA ALA A 137 -15.41 8.58 28.00
C ALA A 137 -14.90 9.94 27.50
N SER A 138 -13.64 10.26 27.82
CA SER A 138 -12.97 11.44 27.25
C SER A 138 -12.50 11.17 25.81
N VAL A 139 -12.24 12.23 25.03
CA VAL A 139 -11.66 12.09 23.69
C VAL A 139 -10.29 11.41 23.75
N ALA A 140 -9.48 11.70 24.76
CA ALA A 140 -8.16 11.08 24.93
C ALA A 140 -8.30 9.57 25.17
N ASP A 141 -9.23 9.15 26.04
CA ASP A 141 -9.48 7.73 26.32
C ASP A 141 -10.00 7.01 25.08
N ALA A 142 -10.94 7.62 24.35
CA ALA A 142 -11.49 7.07 23.12
C ALA A 142 -10.42 6.96 22.02
N SER A 143 -9.53 7.95 21.91
CA SER A 143 -8.41 7.93 20.96
C SER A 143 -7.44 6.80 21.27
N ALA A 144 -7.08 6.63 22.55
CA ALA A 144 -6.18 5.57 23.00
C ALA A 144 -6.79 4.18 22.76
N GLN A 145 -8.09 4.00 23.03
CA GLN A 145 -8.80 2.76 22.74
C GLN A 145 -8.83 2.45 21.24
N LEU A 146 -9.10 3.47 20.40
CA LEU A 146 -9.09 3.31 18.95
C LEU A 146 -7.72 2.90 18.44
N GLU A 147 -6.66 3.57 18.91
CA GLU A 147 -5.29 3.23 18.54
C GLU A 147 -4.95 1.77 18.90
N GLU A 148 -5.33 1.32 20.10
CA GLU A 148 -5.12 -0.05 20.54
C GLU A 148 -5.89 -1.08 19.70
N ILE A 149 -7.15 -0.78 19.35
CA ILE A 149 -7.95 -1.62 18.46
C ILE A 149 -7.26 -1.76 17.09
N VAL A 150 -6.80 -0.64 16.52
CA VAL A 150 -6.13 -0.67 15.22
C VAL A 150 -4.80 -1.45 15.32
N LYS A 151 -4.01 -1.28 16.38
CA LYS A 151 -2.76 -2.03 16.59
C LYS A 151 -2.98 -3.54 16.68
N THR A 152 -4.03 -3.96 17.35
CA THR A 152 -4.33 -5.38 17.62
C THR A 152 -5.17 -6.04 16.53
N TYR A 153 -5.61 -5.28 15.53
CA TYR A 153 -6.43 -5.77 14.44
C TYR A 153 -5.69 -6.88 13.64
N PRO A 154 -6.28 -8.08 13.48
CA PRO A 154 -5.61 -9.17 12.77
C PRO A 154 -5.73 -9.01 11.24
N PRO A 155 -4.61 -8.99 10.49
CA PRO A 155 -4.63 -8.83 9.04
C PRO A 155 -5.18 -10.07 8.34
N GLY A 156 -5.75 -9.88 7.14
CA GLY A 156 -6.33 -10.93 6.31
C GLY A 156 -7.84 -11.11 6.42
N GLN A 157 -8.56 -10.16 7.02
CA GLN A 157 -10.01 -10.20 7.11
C GLN A 157 -10.62 -10.33 5.71
N GLN A 158 -11.37 -11.41 5.53
CA GLN A 158 -12.03 -11.76 4.28
C GLN A 158 -11.12 -11.75 3.03
N LYS A 159 -9.80 -11.95 3.22
CA LYS A 159 -8.78 -11.91 2.15
C LYS A 159 -8.66 -10.53 1.48
N VAL A 160 -9.03 -9.46 2.17
CA VAL A 160 -8.95 -8.08 1.67
C VAL A 160 -7.60 -7.46 2.04
N ASP A 161 -7.32 -7.30 3.33
CA ASP A 161 -6.21 -6.55 3.95
C ASP A 161 -5.00 -7.43 4.34
N GLY A 162 -4.86 -8.59 3.70
CA GLY A 162 -3.77 -9.53 4.01
C GLY A 162 -2.36 -9.02 3.68
N GLY A 163 -2.22 -7.85 3.02
CA GLY A 163 -0.94 -7.16 2.85
C GLY A 163 -0.42 -6.50 4.12
N GLY A 164 -1.19 -6.57 5.22
CA GLY A 164 -0.85 -5.95 6.49
C GLY A 164 -1.26 -4.48 6.53
N PHE A 165 -0.85 -3.80 7.58
CA PHE A 165 -1.16 -2.40 7.80
C PHE A 165 -0.15 -1.77 8.77
N GLN A 166 -0.14 -0.44 8.82
CA GLN A 166 0.60 0.32 9.80
C GLN A 166 -0.17 1.56 10.23
N ILE A 167 -0.02 1.95 11.48
CA ILE A 167 -0.42 3.29 11.95
C ILE A 167 0.70 4.25 11.56
N VAL A 168 0.39 5.27 10.79
CA VAL A 168 1.33 6.29 10.34
C VAL A 168 1.34 7.48 11.28
N LYS A 169 0.18 7.87 11.79
CA LYS A 169 0.02 8.95 12.77
C LYS A 169 -1.11 8.59 13.74
N ALA A 170 -0.88 8.79 15.02
CA ALA A 170 -1.91 8.77 16.05
C ALA A 170 -1.64 9.91 17.03
N GLY A 171 -2.68 10.61 17.45
CA GLY A 171 -2.58 11.72 18.38
C GLY A 171 -3.68 11.68 19.44
N SER A 172 -3.39 12.26 20.61
CA SER A 172 -4.38 12.46 21.68
C SER A 172 -5.43 13.52 21.33
N ASP A 173 -5.29 14.18 20.19
CA ASP A 173 -6.21 15.16 19.61
C ASP A 173 -7.42 14.52 18.92
N GLY A 174 -7.54 13.19 18.93
CA GLY A 174 -8.65 12.48 18.31
C GLY A 174 -8.41 12.06 16.87
N TYR A 175 -7.21 12.30 16.32
CA TYR A 175 -6.89 11.97 14.93
C TYR A 175 -5.97 10.75 14.82
N LEU A 176 -6.36 9.79 13.97
CA LEU A 176 -5.56 8.61 13.64
C LEU A 176 -5.54 8.40 12.13
N TYR A 177 -4.35 8.16 11.58
CA TYR A 177 -4.13 7.80 10.19
C TYR A 177 -3.34 6.50 10.10
N ALA A 178 -3.92 5.54 9.39
CA ALA A 178 -3.33 4.24 9.10
C ALA A 178 -3.34 3.97 7.59
N GLN A 179 -2.50 3.03 7.19
CA GLN A 179 -2.46 2.50 5.83
C GLN A 179 -2.56 1.00 5.88
N PHE A 180 -3.31 0.39 4.96
CA PHE A 180 -3.37 -1.05 4.82
C PHE A 180 -3.13 -1.46 3.37
N GLU A 181 -2.63 -2.68 3.18
CA GLU A 181 -2.35 -3.20 1.85
C GLU A 181 -3.31 -4.34 1.50
N SER A 182 -3.89 -4.23 0.31
CA SER A 182 -4.72 -5.29 -0.25
C SER A 182 -3.90 -6.54 -0.62
N LEU A 183 -4.36 -7.71 -0.18
CA LEU A 183 -3.66 -8.98 -0.35
C LEU A 183 -3.34 -9.30 -1.82
N LYS A 184 -4.34 -9.17 -2.71
CA LYS A 184 -4.24 -9.63 -4.11
C LYS A 184 -3.70 -8.58 -5.07
N LYS A 185 -3.85 -7.29 -4.75
CA LYS A 185 -3.60 -6.18 -5.67
C LYS A 185 -2.44 -5.29 -5.25
N GLY A 186 -1.93 -5.44 -4.02
CA GLY A 186 -0.86 -4.58 -3.49
C GLY A 186 -1.19 -3.09 -3.53
N LYS A 187 -2.48 -2.76 -3.55
CA LYS A 187 -2.95 -1.39 -3.39
C LYS A 187 -2.82 -1.06 -1.91
N ILE A 188 -2.11 0.03 -1.63
CA ILE A 188 -2.06 0.64 -0.30
C ILE A 188 -3.20 1.63 -0.28
N ASP A 189 -4.13 1.40 0.64
CA ASP A 189 -5.29 2.24 0.88
C ASP A 189 -5.12 2.94 2.22
N ASP A 190 -5.65 4.15 2.31
CA ASP A 190 -5.54 5.03 3.47
C ASP A 190 -6.80 4.91 4.34
N THR A 191 -6.65 5.05 5.65
CA THR A 191 -7.76 5.05 6.60
C THR A 191 -7.52 6.13 7.64
N GLU A 192 -8.50 7.01 7.80
CA GLU A 192 -8.46 8.11 8.75
C GLU A 192 -9.62 8.00 9.73
N PHE A 193 -9.35 8.36 10.98
CA PHE A 193 -10.34 8.50 12.01
C PHE A 193 -10.18 9.88 12.64
N ALA A 194 -11.31 10.50 12.94
CA ALA A 194 -11.38 11.74 13.69
C ALA A 194 -12.48 11.64 14.73
N ILE A 195 -12.15 11.95 15.96
CA ILE A 195 -13.10 12.05 17.06
C ILE A 195 -13.54 13.50 17.16
N ASN A 196 -14.80 13.78 16.81
CA ASN A 196 -15.38 15.11 17.01
C ASN A 196 -15.78 15.29 18.49
N GLN A 197 -15.47 16.47 19.06
CA GLN A 197 -15.83 16.84 20.43
C GLN A 197 -17.33 17.15 20.57
N ASP A 198 -18.02 17.39 19.46
CA ASP A 198 -19.45 17.62 19.45
C ASP A 198 -20.21 16.33 19.71
N LYS A 199 -20.68 16.15 20.96
CA LYS A 199 -21.61 15.07 21.35
C LYS A 199 -22.91 15.03 20.54
N ASN A 200 -23.14 16.02 19.68
CA ASN A 200 -24.37 16.24 18.93
C ASN A 200 -24.28 15.87 17.44
N CYS A 201 -23.12 15.49 16.91
CA CYS A 201 -23.02 15.15 15.48
C CYS A 201 -23.11 13.64 15.23
N CYS A 202 -24.31 13.25 14.79
CA CYS A 202 -24.64 12.02 14.08
C CYS A 202 -24.16 12.04 12.63
#